data_AF-A0A4S9ESW3-F1
#
_entry.id   AF-A0A4S9ESW3-F1
#
_cell.length_a   1.000
_cell.length_b   1.000
_cell.length_c   1.000
_cell.angle_alpha   90.00
_cell.angle_beta   90.00
_cell.angle_gamma   90.00
#
_symmetry.space_group_name_H-M   'P 1'
#
loop_
_entity.id
_entity.type
_entity.pdbx_description
1 polymer ?
#
loop_
_entity_poly.entity_id
_entity_poly.type
_entity_poly.pdbx_seq_one_letter_code
_entity_poly.pdbx_strand_id
1 'polypeptide(L)'
;MAIQTQPDMSKMSLEAETYTSTGQYSKAEELYKCMIDITQHHEGIEATSRELYNLSAALINQEKYKEAEVTLRDLLVQLTRRLVDGNSDHFLEQEAGAVGLLCRALKGHGKSEEAEMLEKNAANQQKQLQARGNAYGLSQL
;
A
#
# COMPACT_ATOMS: atom_id res chain seq x y z
N MET A 1 2.11 39.26 5.64
CA MET A 1 1.25 38.35 4.87
C MET A 1 2.09 37.13 4.58
N ALA A 2 1.97 36.07 5.40
CA ALA A 2 2.75 34.86 5.20
C ALA A 2 2.16 34.14 3.98
N ILE A 3 2.92 34.09 2.89
CA ILE A 3 2.64 33.16 1.81
C ILE A 3 2.89 31.80 2.43
N GLN A 4 1.83 31.16 2.96
CA GLN A 4 1.82 29.72 3.11
C GLN A 4 1.99 29.18 1.69
N THR A 5 3.24 28.92 1.30
CA THR A 5 3.54 28.05 0.17
C THR A 5 2.74 26.79 0.40
N GLN A 6 1.75 26.54 -0.45
CA GLN A 6 1.08 25.24 -0.46
C GLN A 6 2.18 24.17 -0.49
N PRO A 7 2.13 23.16 0.40
CA PRO A 7 3.05 22.05 0.32
C PRO A 7 2.94 21.45 -1.08
N ASP A 8 4.02 21.56 -1.86
CA ASP A 8 4.06 21.01 -3.20
C ASP A 8 4.15 19.48 -3.08
N MET A 9 3.00 18.82 -3.25
CA MET A 9 2.86 17.36 -3.18
C MET A 9 3.81 16.66 -4.14
N SER A 10 4.09 17.25 -5.32
CA SER A 10 5.02 16.67 -6.29
C SER A 10 6.45 16.69 -5.76
N LYS A 11 6.84 17.80 -5.13
CA LYS A 11 8.15 17.91 -4.49
C LYS A 11 8.29 16.95 -3.32
N MET A 12 7.28 16.86 -2.44
CA MET A 12 7.29 15.93 -1.31
C MET A 12 7.39 14.48 -1.78
N SER A 13 6.65 14.10 -2.82
CA SER A 13 6.71 12.76 -3.41
C SER A 13 8.11 12.44 -3.91
N LEU A 14 8.74 13.37 -4.65
CA LEU A 14 10.09 13.18 -5.17
C LEU A 14 11.13 13.04 -4.04
N GLU A 15 11.02 13.87 -3.00
CA GLU A 15 11.91 13.81 -1.83
C GLU A 15 11.74 12.49 -1.06
N ALA A 16 10.49 12.02 -0.88
CA ALA A 16 10.20 10.76 -0.20
C ALA A 16 10.73 9.54 -0.97
N GLU A 17 10.57 9.52 -2.30
CA GLU A 17 11.13 8.49 -3.18
C GLU A 17 12.68 8.51 -3.16
N THR A 18 13.28 9.71 -3.15
CA THR A 18 14.73 9.88 -3.02
C THR A 18 15.24 9.38 -1.67
N TYR A 19 14.55 9.68 -0.58
CA TYR A 19 14.93 9.16 0.75
C TYR A 19 14.77 7.65 0.83
N THR A 20 13.73 7.07 0.23
CA THR A 20 13.52 5.62 0.19
C THR A 20 14.64 4.93 -0.59
N SER A 21 15.00 5.43 -1.77
CA SER A 21 16.07 4.87 -2.61
C SER A 21 17.47 5.04 -2.04
N THR A 22 17.70 6.09 -1.24
CA THR A 22 18.99 6.34 -0.56
C THR A 22 19.09 5.70 0.82
N GLY A 23 18.09 4.94 1.25
CA GLY A 23 18.08 4.25 2.55
C GLY A 23 17.77 5.14 3.75
N GLN A 24 17.37 6.40 3.53
CA GLN A 24 16.96 7.34 4.58
C GLN A 24 15.49 7.13 4.98
N TYR A 25 15.14 5.91 5.38
CA TYR A 25 13.76 5.48 5.56
C TYR A 25 12.98 6.28 6.62
N SER A 26 13.63 6.77 7.69
CA SER A 26 12.95 7.58 8.70
C SER A 26 12.50 8.95 8.16
N LYS A 27 13.27 9.56 7.26
CA LYS A 27 12.86 10.81 6.59
C LYS A 27 11.75 10.55 5.57
N ALA A 28 11.83 9.43 4.86
CA ALA A 28 10.76 9.01 3.96
C ALA A 28 9.44 8.76 4.73
N GLU A 29 9.51 8.12 5.90
CA GLU A 29 8.36 7.87 6.78
C GLU A 29 7.64 9.17 7.18
N GLU A 30 8.40 10.19 7.62
CA GLU A 30 7.85 11.50 7.99
C GLU A 30 7.15 12.17 6.80
N LEU A 31 7.77 12.13 5.61
CA LEU A 31 7.17 12.70 4.40
C LEU A 31 5.90 11.95 3.98
N TYR A 32 5.91 10.61 3.97
CA TYR A 32 4.70 9.85 3.63
C TYR A 32 3.57 10.10 4.63
N LYS A 33 3.85 10.22 5.93
CA LYS A 33 2.84 10.61 6.94
C LYS A 33 2.26 12.00 6.68
N CYS A 34 3.10 12.97 6.32
CA CYS A 34 2.65 14.32 5.95
C CYS A 34 1.77 14.29 4.70
N MET A 35 2.18 13.55 3.66
CA MET A 35 1.41 13.38 2.43
C MET A 35 0.06 12.69 2.69
N ILE A 36 0.00 11.69 3.57
CA ILE A 36 -1.26 11.03 3.97
C ILE A 36 -2.22 12.05 4.58
N ASP A 37 -1.76 12.88 5.52
CA ASP A 37 -2.59 13.90 6.17
C ASP A 37 -3.14 14.92 5.15
N ILE A 38 -2.28 15.40 4.25
CA ILE A 38 -2.66 16.33 3.18
C ILE A 38 -3.69 15.67 2.24
N THR A 39 -3.39 14.48 1.71
CA THR A 39 -4.27 13.77 0.78
C THR A 39 -5.61 13.42 1.44
N GLN A 40 -5.59 12.95 2.69
CA GLN A 40 -6.79 12.64 3.45
C GLN A 40 -7.67 13.88 3.63
N HIS A 41 -7.09 15.04 3.93
CA HIS A 41 -7.84 16.28 4.12
C HIS A 41 -8.46 16.82 2.82
N HIS A 42 -7.80 16.66 1.68
CA HIS A 42 -8.24 17.25 0.41
C HIS A 42 -9.10 16.30 -0.43
N GLU A 43 -8.77 15.00 -0.44
CA GLU A 43 -9.33 14.01 -1.36
C GLU A 43 -10.03 12.85 -0.65
N GLY A 44 -9.92 12.78 0.68
CA GLY A 44 -10.51 11.72 1.50
C GLY A 44 -9.54 10.57 1.79
N ILE A 45 -9.91 9.74 2.76
CA ILE A 45 -9.06 8.64 3.25
C ILE A 45 -8.73 7.64 2.14
N GLU A 46 -9.66 7.39 1.23
CA GLU A 46 -9.50 6.43 0.15
C GLU A 46 -8.37 6.82 -0.81
N ALA A 47 -8.06 8.11 -0.95
CA ALA A 47 -7.02 8.61 -1.84
C ALA A 47 -5.59 8.34 -1.32
N THR A 48 -5.42 7.90 -0.07
CA THR A 48 -4.11 7.72 0.59
C THR A 48 -3.40 6.41 0.26
N SER A 49 -3.98 5.57 -0.62
CA SER A 49 -3.51 4.19 -0.84
C SER A 49 -2.06 4.11 -1.32
N ARG A 50 -1.61 5.06 -2.15
CA ARG A 50 -0.22 5.08 -2.66
C ARG A 50 0.77 5.42 -1.55
N GLU A 51 0.45 6.40 -0.73
CA GLU A 51 1.31 6.86 0.36
C GLU A 51 1.40 5.81 1.47
N LEU A 52 0.28 5.15 1.81
CA LEU A 52 0.25 4.05 2.78
C LEU A 52 1.11 2.85 2.33
N TYR A 53 1.08 2.52 1.04
CA TYR A 53 1.92 1.46 0.48
C TYR A 53 3.41 1.78 0.68
N ASN A 54 3.83 2.99 0.32
CA ASN A 54 5.22 3.40 0.43
C ASN A 54 5.68 3.57 1.88
N LEU A 55 4.81 4.11 2.75
CA LEU A 55 5.04 4.19 4.19
C LEU A 55 5.32 2.80 4.76
N SER A 56 4.51 1.80 4.38
CA SER A 56 4.68 0.42 4.84
C SER A 56 6.01 -0.18 4.41
N ALA A 57 6.43 0.06 3.17
CA ALA A 57 7.75 -0.37 2.69
C ALA A 57 8.90 0.29 3.46
N ALA A 58 8.80 1.59 3.75
CA ALA A 58 9.77 2.31 4.56
C ALA A 58 9.82 1.78 6.01
N LEU A 59 8.67 1.44 6.60
CA LEU A 59 8.60 0.84 7.94
C LEU A 59 9.24 -0.56 7.99
N ILE A 60 9.02 -1.40 6.97
CA ILE A 60 9.66 -2.72 6.87
C ILE A 60 11.18 -2.61 6.81
N ASN A 61 11.71 -1.65 6.04
CA ASN A 61 13.15 -1.44 5.94
C ASN A 61 13.77 -0.83 7.22
N GLN A 62 12.94 -0.26 8.10
CA GLN A 62 13.33 0.16 9.45
C GLN A 62 13.11 -0.94 10.50
N GLU A 63 12.73 -2.15 10.09
CA GLU A 63 12.37 -3.27 11.00
C GLU A 63 11.19 -2.95 11.93
N LYS A 64 10.41 -1.91 11.62
CA LYS A 64 9.17 -1.53 12.33
C LYS A 64 8.00 -2.39 11.85
N TYR A 65 8.16 -3.71 11.95
CA TYR A 65 7.24 -4.68 11.35
C TYR A 65 5.81 -4.58 11.88
N LYS A 66 5.62 -4.28 13.16
CA LYS A 66 4.31 -4.11 13.77
C LYS A 66 3.55 -2.90 13.23
N GLU A 67 4.25 -1.77 13.03
CA GLU A 67 3.66 -0.56 12.44
C GLU A 67 3.35 -0.79 10.95
N ALA A 68 4.24 -1.48 10.23
CA ALA A 68 4.01 -1.88 8.84
C ALA A 68 2.77 -2.79 8.72
N GLU A 69 2.61 -3.76 9.61
CA GLU A 69 1.46 -4.66 9.62
C GLU A 69 0.13 -3.89 9.73
N VAL A 70 0.05 -2.93 10.66
CA VAL A 70 -1.16 -2.11 10.84
C VAL A 70 -1.44 -1.26 9.59
N THR A 71 -0.41 -0.58 9.08
CA THR A 71 -0.52 0.28 7.88
C THR A 71 -0.98 -0.52 6.65
N LEU A 72 -0.45 -1.74 6.46
CA LEU A 72 -0.82 -2.60 5.33
C LEU A 72 -2.23 -3.16 5.43
N ARG A 73 -2.69 -3.48 6.64
CA ARG A 73 -4.08 -3.91 6.85
C ARG A 73 -5.06 -2.79 6.53
N ASP A 74 -4.75 -1.55 6.91
CA ASP A 74 -5.57 -0.39 6.56
C ASP A 74 -5.63 -0.19 5.04
N LEU A 75 -4.47 -0.20 4.38
CA LEU A 75 -4.37 -0.14 2.92
C LEU A 75 -5.23 -1.21 2.22
N LEU A 76 -5.11 -2.47 2.64
CA LEU A 76 -5.87 -3.56 2.03
C LEU A 76 -7.39 -3.37 2.19
N VAL A 77 -7.86 -2.88 3.35
CA VAL A 77 -9.28 -2.56 3.54
C VAL A 77 -9.75 -1.48 2.57
N GLN A 78 -8.93 -0.45 2.32
CA GLN A 78 -9.25 0.60 1.35
C GLN A 78 -9.31 0.05 -0.09
N LEU A 79 -8.33 -0.77 -0.48
CA LEU A 79 -8.26 -1.36 -1.81
C LEU A 79 -9.43 -2.31 -2.08
N THR A 80 -9.78 -3.17 -1.11
CA THR A 80 -10.91 -4.09 -1.24
C THR A 80 -12.23 -3.34 -1.44
N ARG A 81 -12.43 -2.19 -0.78
CA ARG A 81 -13.63 -1.36 -0.99
C ARG A 81 -13.71 -0.85 -2.44
N ARG A 82 -12.59 -0.39 -3.00
CA ARG A 82 -12.54 0.15 -4.38
C ARG A 82 -12.74 -0.91 -5.47
N LEU A 83 -12.29 -2.15 -5.24
CA LEU A 83 -12.52 -3.26 -6.17
C LEU A 83 -14.00 -3.59 -6.35
N VAL A 84 -14.84 -3.30 -5.34
CA VAL A 84 -16.30 -3.47 -5.44
C VAL A 84 -16.92 -2.45 -6.39
N ASP A 85 -16.28 -1.29 -6.59
CA ASP A 85 -16.79 -0.17 -7.40
C ASP A 85 -16.46 -0.29 -8.91
N GLY A 86 -15.74 -1.34 -9.33
CA GLY A 86 -15.63 -1.75 -10.74
C GLY A 86 -14.48 -1.14 -11.57
N ASN A 87 -13.61 -0.31 -11.00
CA ASN A 87 -12.34 0.09 -11.62
C ASN A 87 -11.23 -0.75 -11.01
N SER A 88 -10.80 -1.85 -11.67
CA SER A 88 -10.18 -2.96 -10.93
C SER A 88 -8.69 -3.20 -11.18
N ASP A 89 -8.18 -3.01 -12.40
CA ASP A 89 -6.86 -3.59 -12.74
C ASP A 89 -5.68 -2.96 -11.99
N HIS A 90 -5.64 -1.62 -11.88
CA HIS A 90 -4.57 -0.94 -11.13
C HIS A 90 -4.60 -1.26 -9.63
N PHE A 91 -5.80 -1.46 -9.07
CA PHE A 91 -5.96 -1.78 -7.65
C PHE A 91 -5.62 -3.25 -7.34
N LEU A 92 -5.79 -4.16 -8.30
CA LEU A 92 -5.38 -5.56 -8.16
C LEU A 92 -3.86 -5.72 -8.05
N GLU A 93 -3.08 -4.97 -8.84
CA GLU A 93 -1.62 -4.97 -8.74
C GLU A 93 -1.15 -4.38 -7.40
N GLN A 94 -1.77 -3.27 -6.96
CA GLN A 94 -1.46 -2.65 -5.69
C GLN A 94 -1.83 -3.55 -4.49
N GLU A 95 -2.97 -4.24 -4.56
CA GLU A 95 -3.39 -5.23 -3.57
C GLU A 95 -2.38 -6.38 -3.47
N ALA A 96 -1.97 -6.95 -4.60
CA ALA A 96 -0.99 -8.04 -4.64
C ALA A 96 0.36 -7.63 -4.03
N GLY A 97 0.83 -6.42 -4.35
CA GLY A 97 2.03 -5.85 -3.74
C GLY A 97 1.87 -5.68 -2.22
N ALA A 98 0.74 -5.14 -1.77
CA ALA A 98 0.47 -4.88 -0.35
C ALA A 98 0.41 -6.19 0.46
N VAL A 99 -0.22 -7.23 -0.09
CA VAL A 99 -0.19 -8.58 0.51
C VAL A 99 1.24 -9.10 0.65
N GLY A 100 2.08 -8.95 -0.37
CA GLY A 100 3.48 -9.36 -0.32
C GLY A 100 4.27 -8.65 0.79
N LEU A 101 4.08 -7.33 0.94
CA LEU A 101 4.66 -6.56 2.04
C LEU A 101 4.11 -7.01 3.40
N LEU A 102 2.82 -7.38 3.49
CA LEU A 102 2.20 -7.82 4.74
C LEU A 102 2.76 -9.16 5.18
N CYS A 103 2.96 -10.11 4.26
CA CYS A 103 3.64 -11.36 4.54
C CYS A 103 5.06 -11.12 5.08
N ARG A 104 5.79 -10.17 4.48
CA ARG A 104 7.14 -9.81 4.91
C ARG A 104 7.15 -9.14 6.30
N ALA A 105 6.18 -8.27 6.58
CA ALA A 105 5.99 -7.67 7.90
C ALA A 105 5.63 -8.73 8.96
N LEU A 106 4.70 -9.64 8.66
CA LEU A 106 4.30 -10.73 9.57
C LEU A 106 5.48 -11.66 9.89
N LYS A 107 6.28 -12.04 8.88
CA LYS A 107 7.51 -12.84 9.07
C LYS A 107 8.52 -12.11 9.97
N GLY A 108 8.75 -10.81 9.74
CA GLY A 108 9.62 -9.98 10.59
C GLY A 108 9.10 -9.79 12.02
N HIS A 109 7.77 -9.79 12.21
CA HIS A 109 7.11 -9.75 13.51
C HIS A 109 7.09 -11.11 14.22
N GLY A 110 7.60 -12.18 13.59
CA GLY A 110 7.60 -13.54 14.15
C GLY A 110 6.27 -14.28 14.02
N LYS A 111 5.33 -13.77 13.20
CA LYS A 111 4.02 -14.36 12.92
C LYS A 111 4.04 -15.18 11.62
N SER A 112 4.93 -16.16 11.56
CA SER A 112 5.17 -16.95 10.34
C SER A 112 3.95 -17.74 9.89
N GLU A 113 3.21 -18.32 10.83
CA GLU A 113 1.99 -19.10 10.53
C GLU A 113 0.90 -18.22 9.90
N GLU A 114 0.76 -16.99 10.39
CA GLU A 114 -0.20 -16.02 9.84
C GLU A 114 0.21 -15.58 8.42
N ALA A 115 1.52 -15.38 8.18
CA ALA A 115 2.04 -15.07 6.86
C ALA A 115 1.77 -16.22 5.86
N GLU A 116 2.00 -17.47 6.24
CA GLU A 116 1.72 -18.62 5.38
C GLU A 116 0.23 -18.77 5.06
N MET A 117 -0.63 -18.53 6.06
CA MET A 117 -2.07 -18.56 5.86
C MET A 117 -2.51 -17.46 4.89
N LEU A 118 -1.95 -16.26 5.03
CA LEU A 118 -2.21 -15.14 4.13
C LEU A 118 -1.76 -15.44 2.69
N GLU A 119 -0.57 -15.98 2.49
CA GLU A 119 -0.06 -16.38 1.16
C GLU A 119 -0.98 -17.42 0.49
N LYS A 120 -1.43 -18.43 1.25
CA LYS A 120 -2.38 -19.44 0.75
C LYS A 120 -3.72 -18.82 0.35
N ASN A 121 -4.25 -17.92 1.17
CA ASN A 121 -5.52 -17.26 0.91
C ASN A 121 -5.45 -16.36 -0.34
N ALA A 122 -4.38 -15.56 -0.46
CA ALA A 122 -4.16 -14.70 -1.63
C ALA A 122 -4.01 -15.51 -2.92
N ALA A 123 -3.25 -16.61 -2.90
CA ALA A 123 -3.11 -17.50 -4.05
C ALA A 123 -4.43 -18.14 -4.47
N ASN A 124 -5.29 -18.49 -3.50
CA ASN A 124 -6.62 -19.03 -3.79
C ASN A 124 -7.54 -17.97 -4.41
N GLN A 125 -7.51 -16.73 -3.89
CA GLN A 125 -8.30 -15.62 -4.43
C GLN A 125 -7.87 -15.27 -5.86
N GLN A 126 -6.57 -15.23 -6.15
CA GLN A 126 -6.05 -14.99 -7.49
C GLN A 126 -6.49 -16.08 -8.48
N LYS A 127 -6.45 -17.36 -8.08
CA LYS A 127 -6.96 -18.47 -8.90
C LYS A 127 -8.45 -18.35 -9.18
N GLN A 128 -9.26 -17.93 -8.20
CA GLN A 128 -10.69 -17.72 -8.41
C GLN A 128 -10.97 -16.54 -9.35
N LEU A 129 -10.21 -15.46 -9.24
CA LEU A 129 -10.33 -14.30 -10.13
C LEU A 129 -9.95 -14.67 -11.57
N GLN A 130 -8.85 -15.40 -11.78
CA GLN A 130 -8.46 -15.92 -13.09
C GLN A 130 -9.50 -16.88 -13.66
N ALA A 131 -10.05 -17.79 -12.84
CA ALA A 131 -11.10 -18.70 -13.26
C ALA A 131 -12.38 -17.96 -13.67
N ARG A 132 -12.75 -16.89 -12.96
CA ARG A 132 -13.87 -16.01 -13.34
C ARG A 132 -13.57 -15.25 -14.61
N GLY A 133 -12.40 -14.63 -14.74
CA GLY A 133 -11.98 -13.92 -15.95
C GLY A 133 -12.02 -14.81 -17.19
N ASN A 134 -11.55 -16.05 -17.06
CA ASN A 134 -11.64 -17.08 -18.11
C ASN A 134 -13.09 -17.49 -18.40
N ALA A 135 -13.92 -17.68 -17.36
CA ALA A 135 -15.32 -18.07 -17.51
C ALA A 135 -16.20 -16.97 -18.15
N TYR A 136 -15.86 -15.70 -17.96
CA TYR A 136 -16.54 -14.56 -18.58
C TYR A 136 -15.90 -14.09 -19.90
N GLY A 137 -14.85 -14.77 -20.39
CA GLY A 137 -14.18 -14.42 -21.65
C GLY A 137 -13.38 -13.11 -21.62
N LEU A 138 -13.09 -12.58 -20.43
CA LEU A 138 -12.33 -11.34 -20.23
C LEU A 138 -10.81 -11.57 -20.22
N SER A 139 -10.37 -12.82 -20.41
CA SER A 139 -8.98 -13.24 -20.31
C SER A 139 -8.09 -12.88 -21.51
N GLN A 140 -8.60 -12.15 -22.50
CA GLN A 140 -7.79 -11.57 -23.59
C GLN A 140 -8.32 -10.19 -23.99
N LEU A 141 -7.82 -9.14 -23.32
CA LEU A 141 -7.57 -7.83 -23.91
C LEU A 141 -6.23 -7.32 -23.36
#